data_AF-A0A352S4D9-F1
#
_entry.id   AF-A0A352S4D9-F1
#
_cell.length_a   1.000
_cell.length_b   1.000
_cell.length_c   1.000
_cell.angle_alpha   90.00
_cell.angle_beta   90.00
_cell.angle_gamma   90.00
#
_symmetry.space_group_name_H-M   'P 1'
#
loop_
_entity.id
_entity.type
_entity.pdbx_description
1 polymer ?
#
loop_
_entity_poly.entity_id
_entity_poly.type
_entity_poly.pdbx_seq_one_letter_code
_entity_poly.pdbx_strand_id
1 'polypeptide(L)'
;LARRKSVSPHDGLGANLVVQTKNQRVMRVVPLENEDINECWISDKDRFAYEGLNSADRLTRPMLKQGGEWMETDWQTALEYVANGLASIKRDHGVDQIAALASPHSTLEELFLLGKLVRGLGSDNVDFRLRQSDFSAALKGAPWLGMPVADVSTLQRALVIGSSLRKDHPLLASRLRQAVKKGTRVAVIGA
;
A
#
# COMPACT_ATOMS: atom_id res chain seq x y z
N LEU A 1 -26.52 6.10 5.16
CA LEU A 1 -25.11 6.47 4.92
C LEU A 1 -24.89 6.57 3.42
N ALA A 2 -24.20 7.59 2.92
CA ALA A 2 -23.83 7.65 1.51
C ALA A 2 -22.86 6.51 1.19
N ARG A 3 -23.08 5.80 0.09
CA ARG A 3 -22.28 4.64 -0.32
C ARG A 3 -21.33 5.04 -1.43
N ARG A 4 -20.06 4.68 -1.30
CA ARG A 4 -19.03 4.89 -2.32
C ARG A 4 -18.30 3.58 -2.55
N LYS A 5 -18.28 3.10 -3.79
CA LYS A 5 -17.50 1.91 -4.18
C LYS A 5 -16.02 2.28 -4.19
N SER A 6 -15.17 1.41 -3.69
CA SER A 6 -13.72 1.60 -3.62
C SER A 6 -13.02 0.24 -3.49
N VAL A 7 -11.70 0.25 -3.32
CA VAL A 7 -10.81 -0.92 -3.30
C VAL A 7 -9.93 -0.81 -2.06
N SER A 8 -9.64 -1.94 -1.40
CA SER A 8 -8.75 -1.94 -0.24
C SER A 8 -7.29 -1.66 -0.62
N PRO A 9 -6.59 -0.77 0.12
CA PRO A 9 -5.16 -0.54 -0.03
C PRO A 9 -4.29 -1.37 0.95
N HIS A 10 -4.87 -2.32 1.70
CA HIS A 10 -4.21 -2.88 2.87
C HIS A 10 -3.39 -4.15 2.64
N ASP A 11 -3.66 -4.87 1.55
CA ASP A 11 -2.91 -6.01 1.04
C ASP A 11 -2.85 -5.97 -0.50
N GLY A 12 -2.07 -6.87 -1.10
CA GLY A 12 -1.93 -6.94 -2.56
C GLY A 12 -3.13 -7.55 -3.29
N LEU A 13 -4.20 -7.93 -2.58
CA LEU A 13 -5.37 -8.58 -3.19
C LEU A 13 -6.35 -7.56 -3.76
N GLY A 14 -6.43 -6.37 -3.16
CA GLY A 14 -7.32 -5.30 -3.61
C GLY A 14 -8.80 -5.67 -3.45
N ALA A 15 -9.22 -6.06 -2.25
CA ALA A 15 -10.61 -6.45 -1.99
C ALA A 15 -11.60 -5.32 -2.32
N ASN A 16 -12.70 -5.64 -2.99
CA ASN A 16 -13.73 -4.67 -3.33
C ASN A 16 -14.54 -4.30 -2.10
N LEU A 17 -14.76 -3.00 -1.89
CA LEU A 17 -15.44 -2.49 -0.71
C LEU A 17 -16.41 -1.34 -1.01
N VAL A 18 -17.33 -1.14 -0.06
CA VAL A 18 -18.21 0.03 -0.01
C VAL A 18 -17.87 0.83 1.24
N VAL A 19 -17.35 2.03 1.03
CA VAL A 19 -17.13 3.03 2.09
C VAL A 19 -18.46 3.73 2.35
N GLN A 20 -18.91 3.71 3.62
CA GLN A 20 -20.15 4.35 4.03
C GLN A 20 -19.86 5.61 4.83
N THR A 21 -20.29 6.75 4.31
CA THR A 21 -19.99 8.07 4.89
C THR A 21 -21.24 8.80 5.40
N LYS A 22 -21.02 9.70 6.37
CA LYS A 22 -22.01 10.66 6.88
C LYS A 22 -21.26 11.94 7.25
N ASN A 23 -21.74 13.10 6.79
CA ASN A 23 -21.15 14.40 7.10
C ASN A 23 -19.63 14.43 6.86
N GLN A 24 -19.20 13.95 5.69
CA GLN A 24 -17.78 13.87 5.28
C GLN A 24 -16.88 12.97 6.16
N ARG A 25 -17.45 12.22 7.10
CA ARG A 25 -16.74 11.22 7.91
C ARG A 25 -17.05 9.82 7.41
N VAL A 26 -16.02 8.98 7.36
CA VAL A 26 -16.19 7.53 7.13
C VAL A 26 -16.71 6.91 8.42
N MET A 27 -17.88 6.28 8.33
CA MET A 27 -18.56 5.67 9.47
C MET A 27 -18.32 4.18 9.58
N ARG A 28 -18.18 3.49 8.43
CA ARG A 28 -17.80 2.08 8.33
C ARG A 28 -17.40 1.70 6.91
N VAL A 29 -16.68 0.58 6.80
CA VAL A 29 -16.35 -0.08 5.53
C VAL A 29 -17.01 -1.47 5.52
N VAL A 30 -17.67 -1.81 4.42
CA VAL A 30 -18.33 -3.11 4.23
C VAL A 30 -17.89 -3.74 2.90
N PRO A 31 -17.93 -5.08 2.76
CA PRO A 31 -17.57 -5.73 1.51
C PRO A 31 -18.48 -5.26 0.36
N LEU A 32 -17.90 -5.16 -0.84
CA LEU A 32 -18.62 -5.16 -2.10
C LEU A 32 -18.40 -6.53 -2.73
N GLU A 33 -19.49 -7.18 -3.13
CA GLU A 33 -19.42 -8.54 -3.66
C GLU A 33 -18.64 -8.60 -4.97
N ASN A 34 -17.69 -9.53 -5.04
CA ASN A 34 -16.92 -9.83 -6.25
C ASN A 34 -16.39 -11.27 -6.19
N GLU A 35 -17.03 -12.18 -6.92
CA GLU A 35 -16.68 -13.60 -6.99
C GLU A 35 -15.26 -13.86 -7.51
N ASP A 36 -14.67 -12.92 -8.26
CA ASP A 36 -13.32 -13.07 -8.80
C ASP A 36 -12.23 -12.73 -7.79
N ILE A 37 -12.56 -11.95 -6.74
CA ILE A 37 -11.60 -11.42 -5.76
C ILE A 37 -11.98 -11.87 -4.35
N ASN A 38 -12.95 -11.19 -3.72
CA ASN A 38 -13.21 -11.27 -2.29
C ASN A 38 -14.53 -11.95 -1.90
N GLU A 39 -15.32 -12.45 -2.88
CA GLU A 39 -16.65 -13.02 -2.67
C GLU A 39 -17.50 -12.01 -1.90
N CYS A 40 -17.96 -12.33 -0.68
CA CYS A 40 -18.66 -11.41 0.22
C CYS A 40 -17.82 -10.99 1.44
N TRP A 41 -16.51 -11.23 1.43
CA TRP A 41 -15.61 -11.05 2.58
C TRP A 41 -14.67 -9.84 2.41
N ILE A 42 -14.17 -9.34 3.54
CA ILE A 42 -13.04 -8.41 3.67
C ILE A 42 -12.29 -8.74 4.96
N SER A 43 -11.00 -8.41 5.04
CA SER A 43 -10.23 -8.63 6.27
C SER A 43 -10.64 -7.66 7.38
N ASP A 44 -10.29 -7.97 8.63
CA ASP A 44 -10.54 -7.04 9.75
C ASP A 44 -9.76 -5.73 9.59
N LYS A 45 -8.57 -5.79 8.98
CA LYS A 45 -7.79 -4.59 8.64
C LYS A 45 -8.59 -3.69 7.69
N ASP A 46 -9.17 -4.24 6.63
CA ASP A 46 -10.03 -3.49 5.69
C ASP A 46 -11.28 -2.94 6.36
N ARG A 47 -11.85 -3.73 7.28
CA ARG A 47 -13.10 -3.40 7.95
C ARG A 47 -12.95 -2.25 8.94
N PHE A 48 -11.82 -2.18 9.66
CA PHE A 48 -11.66 -1.29 10.82
C PHE A 48 -10.58 -0.20 10.66
N ALA A 49 -9.66 -0.30 9.70
CA ALA A 49 -8.58 0.69 9.56
C ALA A 49 -9.08 2.12 9.24
N TYR A 50 -10.33 2.28 8.78
CA TYR A 50 -10.94 3.59 8.52
C TYR A 50 -11.01 4.47 9.78
N GLU A 51 -10.95 3.90 10.98
CA GLU A 51 -10.93 4.67 12.24
C GLU A 51 -9.74 5.65 12.28
N GLY A 52 -8.59 5.26 11.71
CA GLY A 52 -7.41 6.12 11.60
C GLY A 52 -7.63 7.40 10.77
N LEU A 53 -8.61 7.42 9.86
CA LEU A 53 -8.89 8.59 9.02
C LEU A 53 -9.40 9.79 9.82
N ASN A 54 -9.96 9.55 11.00
CA ASN A 54 -10.46 10.57 11.91
C ASN A 54 -9.65 10.67 13.20
N SER A 55 -8.44 10.08 13.24
CA SER A 55 -7.53 10.21 14.38
C SER A 55 -7.15 11.67 14.60
N ALA A 56 -6.93 12.04 15.86
CA ALA A 56 -6.37 13.34 16.22
C ALA A 56 -4.93 13.51 15.67
N ASP A 57 -4.22 12.40 15.43
CA ASP A 57 -2.85 12.40 14.90
C ASP A 57 -2.79 12.63 13.38
N ARG A 58 -3.93 12.83 12.71
CA ARG A 58 -3.96 13.06 11.27
C ARG A 58 -3.32 14.41 10.94
N LEU A 59 -2.29 14.39 10.09
CA LEU A 59 -1.68 15.61 9.55
C LEU A 59 -2.70 16.37 8.70
N THR A 60 -3.00 17.61 9.10
CA THR A 60 -3.94 18.51 8.40
C THR A 60 -3.26 19.75 7.82
N ARG A 61 -2.04 20.07 8.28
CA ARG A 61 -1.26 21.24 7.86
C ARG A 61 0.20 20.84 7.66
N PRO A 62 0.92 21.49 6.71
CA PRO A 62 2.35 21.30 6.59
C PRO A 62 3.06 21.85 7.83
N MET A 63 4.19 21.24 8.17
CA MET A 63 5.02 21.63 9.32
C MET A 63 6.50 21.64 8.92
N LEU A 64 7.26 22.57 9.46
CA LEU A 64 8.72 22.64 9.31
C LEU A 64 9.39 22.51 10.67
N LYS A 65 10.55 21.85 10.70
CA LYS A 65 11.29 21.65 11.95
C LYS A 65 12.26 22.80 12.18
N GLN A 66 12.11 23.52 13.28
CA GLN A 66 12.99 24.63 13.69
C GLN A 66 13.44 24.39 15.14
N GLY A 67 14.75 24.44 15.39
CA GLY A 67 15.29 24.22 16.74
C GLY A 67 14.99 22.85 17.36
N GLY A 68 14.59 21.87 16.55
CA GLY A 68 14.17 20.55 17.03
C GLY A 68 12.66 20.36 17.17
N GLU A 69 11.87 21.43 17.04
CA GLU A 69 10.42 21.41 17.22
C GLU A 69 9.67 21.57 15.88
N TRP A 70 8.49 20.95 15.78
CA TRP A 70 7.63 21.07 14.60
C TRP A 70 6.75 22.31 14.69
N MET A 71 6.85 23.18 13.69
CA MET A 71 6.09 24.41 13.60
C MET A 71 5.15 24.33 12.40
N GLU A 72 3.85 24.56 12.61
CA GLU A 72 2.87 24.63 11.52
C GLU A 72 3.16 25.82 10.58
N THR A 73 2.95 25.61 9.29
CA THR A 73 3.16 26.64 8.27
C THR A 73 2.10 26.55 7.17
N ASP A 74 2.18 27.42 6.17
CA ASP A 74 1.37 27.36 4.95
C ASP A 74 2.08 26.58 3.84
N TRP A 75 1.33 26.24 2.79
CA TRP A 75 1.84 25.43 1.68
C TRP A 75 2.94 26.12 0.87
N GLN A 76 2.86 27.43 0.66
CA GLN A 76 3.85 28.15 -0.13
C GLN A 76 5.19 28.14 0.59
N THR A 77 5.21 28.54 1.86
CA THR A 77 6.41 28.52 2.70
C THR A 77 7.03 27.13 2.78
N ALA A 78 6.22 26.09 2.98
CA ALA A 78 6.71 24.71 3.06
C ALA A 78 7.36 24.24 1.75
N LEU A 79 6.71 24.50 0.60
CA LEU A 79 7.21 24.06 -0.70
C LEU A 79 8.45 24.84 -1.12
N GLU A 80 8.52 26.15 -0.89
CA GLU A 80 9.71 26.96 -1.14
C GLU A 80 10.89 26.49 -0.30
N TYR A 81 10.66 26.18 0.98
CA TYR A 81 11.69 25.64 1.86
C TYR A 81 12.26 24.32 1.33
N VAL A 82 11.39 23.38 0.94
CA VAL A 82 11.81 22.08 0.37
C VAL A 82 12.53 22.26 -0.96
N ALA A 83 12.02 23.12 -1.86
CA ALA A 83 12.63 23.36 -3.16
C ALA A 83 14.04 23.96 -3.03
N ASN A 84 14.22 24.97 -2.17
CA ASN A 84 15.51 25.59 -1.89
C ASN A 84 16.49 24.61 -1.21
N GLY A 85 15.99 23.78 -0.31
CA GLY A 85 16.77 22.72 0.34
C GLY A 85 17.30 21.70 -0.68
N LEU A 86 16.42 21.16 -1.54
CA LEU A 86 16.81 20.20 -2.58
C LEU A 86 17.77 20.82 -3.61
N ALA A 87 17.54 22.08 -4.01
CA ALA A 87 18.44 22.80 -4.92
C ALA A 87 19.84 23.00 -4.32
N SER A 88 19.91 23.31 -3.02
CA SER A 88 21.18 23.48 -2.32
C SER A 88 21.93 22.16 -2.19
N ILE A 89 21.26 21.07 -1.80
CA ILE A 89 21.85 19.73 -1.75
C ILE A 89 22.40 19.32 -3.12
N LYS A 90 21.62 19.54 -4.19
CA LYS A 90 22.07 19.24 -5.55
C LYS A 90 23.34 20.00 -5.93
N ARG A 91 23.43 21.28 -5.59
CA ARG A 91 24.59 22.13 -5.87
C ARG A 91 25.81 21.74 -5.05
N ASP A 92 25.61 21.47 -3.76
CA ASP A 92 26.70 21.37 -2.79
C ASP A 92 27.20 19.93 -2.62
N HIS A 93 26.35 18.92 -2.86
CA HIS A 93 26.65 17.49 -2.66
C HIS A 93 26.37 16.61 -3.88
N GLY A 94 25.82 17.17 -4.96
CA GLY A 94 25.49 16.43 -6.17
C GLY A 94 24.10 15.78 -6.14
N VAL A 95 23.66 15.35 -7.33
CA VAL A 95 22.30 14.84 -7.53
C VAL A 95 22.06 13.45 -6.92
N ASP A 96 23.12 12.66 -6.77
CA ASP A 96 23.07 11.31 -6.21
C ASP A 96 22.68 11.28 -4.73
N GLN A 97 22.72 12.42 -4.03
CA GLN A 97 22.28 12.56 -2.63
C GLN A 97 20.78 12.80 -2.48
N ILE A 98 20.05 12.97 -3.60
CA ILE A 98 18.61 13.11 -3.58
C ILE A 98 18.00 11.74 -3.86
N ALA A 99 17.11 11.29 -2.98
CA ALA A 99 16.34 10.07 -3.15
C ALA A 99 14.90 10.27 -2.69
N ALA A 100 13.99 9.46 -3.23
CA ALA A 100 12.63 9.37 -2.71
C ALA A 100 12.29 7.94 -2.27
N LEU A 101 11.58 7.87 -1.17
CA LEU A 101 11.06 6.63 -0.60
C LEU A 101 9.54 6.75 -0.49
N ALA A 102 8.83 6.02 -1.35
CA ALA A 102 7.39 6.12 -1.49
C ALA A 102 6.65 5.19 -0.51
N SER A 103 5.41 5.54 -0.20
CA SER A 103 4.52 4.67 0.57
C SER A 103 4.00 3.54 -0.33
N PRO A 104 3.97 2.28 0.13
CA PRO A 104 3.32 1.18 -0.59
C PRO A 104 1.79 1.34 -0.65
N HIS A 105 1.22 2.29 0.08
CA HIS A 105 -0.21 2.63 0.04
C HIS A 105 -0.54 3.78 -0.93
N SER A 106 0.46 4.39 -1.57
CA SER A 106 0.24 5.44 -2.57
C SER A 106 -0.38 4.90 -3.85
N THR A 107 -1.12 5.75 -4.56
CA THR A 107 -1.71 5.34 -5.85
C THR A 107 -0.65 5.25 -6.95
N LEU A 108 -1.00 4.60 -8.06
CA LEU A 108 -0.12 4.51 -9.22
C LEU A 108 0.25 5.91 -9.76
N GLU A 109 -0.71 6.83 -9.78
CA GLU A 109 -0.52 8.21 -10.23
C GLU A 109 0.43 8.97 -9.32
N GLU A 110 0.31 8.84 -8.00
CA GLU A 110 1.22 9.44 -7.03
C GLU A 110 2.64 8.91 -7.20
N LEU A 111 2.80 7.59 -7.34
CA LEU A 111 4.09 6.95 -7.57
C LEU A 111 4.72 7.39 -8.90
N PHE A 112 3.91 7.52 -9.95
CA PHE A 112 4.35 8.04 -11.24
C PHE A 112 4.81 9.50 -11.14
N LEU A 113 4.04 10.36 -10.48
CA LEU A 113 4.39 11.77 -10.28
C LEU A 113 5.65 11.93 -9.43
N LEU A 114 5.79 11.15 -8.37
CA LEU A 114 7.00 11.13 -7.53
C LEU A 114 8.23 10.72 -8.36
N GLY A 115 8.12 9.63 -9.13
CA GLY A 115 9.18 9.19 -10.02
C GLY A 115 9.53 10.23 -11.08
N LYS A 116 8.53 10.94 -11.63
CA LYS A 116 8.75 12.04 -12.58
C LYS A 116 9.44 13.23 -11.92
N LEU A 117 9.06 13.58 -10.69
CA LEU A 117 9.64 14.67 -9.92
C LEU A 117 11.14 14.42 -9.66
N VAL A 118 11.48 13.26 -9.10
CA VAL A 118 12.87 12.94 -8.71
C VAL A 118 13.78 12.82 -9.93
N ARG A 119 13.30 12.18 -11.02
CA ARG A 119 14.04 12.14 -12.29
C ARG A 119 14.15 13.52 -12.94
N GLY A 120 13.15 14.37 -12.78
CA GLY A 120 13.21 15.77 -13.19
C GLY A 120 14.27 16.58 -12.43
N LEU A 121 14.58 16.19 -11.19
CA LEU A 121 15.72 16.74 -10.44
C LEU A 121 17.07 16.18 -10.90
N GLY A 122 17.06 15.08 -11.68
CA GLY A 122 18.23 14.39 -12.23
C GLY A 122 18.69 13.17 -11.44
N SER A 123 17.90 12.71 -10.46
CA SER A 123 18.20 11.50 -9.67
C SER A 123 17.33 10.34 -10.10
N ASP A 124 17.89 9.13 -10.16
CA ASP A 124 17.16 7.88 -10.38
C ASP A 124 16.90 7.12 -9.06
N ASN A 125 17.28 7.68 -7.91
CA ASN A 125 17.13 7.04 -6.61
C ASN A 125 15.67 7.12 -6.13
N VAL A 126 14.85 6.18 -6.58
CA VAL A 126 13.43 6.05 -6.19
C VAL A 126 13.16 4.62 -5.74
N ASP A 127 12.63 4.46 -4.53
CA ASP A 127 12.22 3.15 -4.00
C ASP A 127 10.87 3.26 -3.27
N PHE A 128 10.20 2.14 -3.04
CA PHE A 128 8.95 2.01 -2.27
C PHE A 128 9.03 0.87 -1.24
N ARG A 129 10.12 0.09 -1.25
CA ARG A 129 10.24 -1.18 -0.52
C ARG A 129 10.71 -0.97 0.92
N LEU A 130 9.89 -0.28 1.71
CA LEU A 130 10.15 0.10 3.11
C LEU A 130 10.55 -1.07 4.05
N ARG A 131 10.14 -2.30 3.73
CA ARG A 131 10.35 -3.49 4.57
C ARG A 131 11.22 -4.57 3.92
N GLN A 132 11.79 -4.29 2.75
CA GLN A 132 12.64 -5.26 2.06
C GLN A 132 14.08 -5.13 2.55
N SER A 133 14.63 -6.22 3.09
CA SER A 133 16.02 -6.32 3.53
C SER A 133 16.89 -7.13 2.56
N ASP A 134 16.30 -8.06 1.81
CA ASP A 134 17.00 -8.89 0.83
C ASP A 134 16.67 -8.46 -0.59
N PHE A 135 17.71 -8.14 -1.37
CA PHE A 135 17.64 -7.71 -2.76
C PHE A 135 18.27 -8.71 -3.73
N SER A 136 18.69 -9.88 -3.25
CA SER A 136 19.36 -10.92 -4.05
C SER A 136 18.45 -11.51 -5.13
N ALA A 137 17.15 -11.59 -4.88
CA ALA A 137 16.13 -12.10 -5.79
C ALA A 137 15.34 -10.96 -6.47
N ALA A 138 16.02 -10.09 -7.22
CA ALA A 138 15.37 -9.00 -7.94
C ALA A 138 14.39 -9.52 -9.00
N LEU A 139 13.10 -9.24 -8.81
CA LEU A 139 12.06 -9.55 -9.79
C LEU A 139 12.10 -8.53 -10.93
N LYS A 140 11.94 -9.01 -12.17
CA LYS A 140 11.71 -8.14 -13.33
C LYS A 140 10.22 -7.84 -13.44
N GLY A 141 9.86 -6.56 -13.38
CA GLY A 141 8.47 -6.11 -13.47
C GLY A 141 7.71 -6.22 -12.14
N ALA A 142 6.38 -6.11 -12.20
CA ALA A 142 5.52 -6.20 -11.02
C ALA A 142 5.26 -7.68 -10.65
N PRO A 143 5.44 -8.09 -9.38
CA PRO A 143 5.02 -9.41 -8.93
C PRO A 143 3.51 -9.57 -9.10
N TRP A 144 3.09 -10.75 -9.51
CA TRP A 144 1.67 -11.11 -9.59
C TRP A 144 1.51 -12.60 -9.29
N LEU A 145 0.27 -13.02 -9.02
CA LEU A 145 -0.04 -14.38 -8.54
C LEU A 145 0.27 -15.49 -9.57
N GLY A 146 0.37 -15.16 -10.85
CA GLY A 146 0.50 -16.16 -11.92
C GLY A 146 -0.83 -16.73 -12.42
N MET A 147 -1.94 -16.42 -11.75
CA MET A 147 -3.29 -16.92 -12.07
C MET A 147 -4.38 -16.02 -11.46
N PRO A 148 -5.64 -16.14 -11.91
CA PRO A 148 -6.79 -15.50 -11.25
C PRO A 148 -6.96 -15.97 -9.80
N VAL A 149 -7.40 -15.06 -8.93
CA VAL A 149 -7.62 -15.36 -7.50
C VAL A 149 -8.73 -16.40 -7.29
N ALA A 150 -9.78 -16.37 -8.11
CA ALA A 150 -10.89 -17.33 -8.05
C ALA A 150 -10.42 -18.79 -8.25
N ASP A 151 -9.43 -18.99 -9.13
CA ASP A 151 -8.92 -20.31 -9.51
C ASP A 151 -8.11 -20.97 -8.39
N VAL A 152 -7.72 -20.23 -7.34
CA VAL A 152 -7.05 -20.79 -6.16
C VAL A 152 -7.92 -21.86 -5.49
N SER A 153 -9.24 -21.73 -5.60
CA SER A 153 -10.21 -22.68 -5.02
C SER A 153 -10.29 -24.04 -5.75
N THR A 154 -9.68 -24.15 -6.94
CA THR A 154 -9.73 -25.33 -7.81
C THR A 154 -8.40 -26.09 -7.90
N LEU A 155 -7.35 -25.56 -7.26
CA LEU A 155 -6.03 -26.19 -7.22
C LEU A 155 -6.10 -27.62 -6.69
N GLN A 156 -5.29 -28.52 -7.25
CA GLN A 156 -5.13 -29.87 -6.69
C GLN A 156 -4.02 -29.93 -5.64
N ARG A 157 -3.00 -29.09 -5.83
CA ARG A 157 -1.83 -28.99 -4.96
C ARG A 157 -1.37 -27.53 -4.88
N ALA A 158 -0.88 -27.12 -3.72
CA ALA A 158 -0.24 -25.82 -3.53
C ALA A 158 1.01 -25.95 -2.67
N LEU A 159 2.06 -25.21 -3.02
CA LEU A 159 3.28 -25.07 -2.23
C LEU A 159 3.42 -23.60 -1.83
N VAL A 160 3.42 -23.34 -0.52
CA VAL A 160 3.62 -21.99 0.03
C VAL A 160 5.05 -21.86 0.51
N ILE A 161 5.78 -20.86 0.02
CA ILE A 161 7.19 -20.64 0.32
C ILE A 161 7.36 -19.27 1.00
N GLY A 162 7.90 -19.25 2.22
CA GLY A 162 8.32 -18.03 2.91
C GLY A 162 7.20 -17.03 3.22
N SER A 163 5.94 -17.47 3.29
CA SER A 163 4.80 -16.59 3.53
C SER A 163 3.84 -17.13 4.57
N SER A 164 3.34 -16.20 5.39
CA SER A 164 2.24 -16.44 6.31
C SER A 164 0.96 -15.85 5.70
N LEU A 165 0.34 -16.59 4.77
CA LEU A 165 -0.86 -16.15 4.03
C LEU A 165 -1.97 -15.58 4.90
N ARG A 166 -2.18 -16.11 6.12
CA ARG A 166 -3.19 -15.59 7.05
C ARG A 166 -2.93 -14.15 7.53
N LYS A 167 -1.67 -13.73 7.57
CA LYS A 167 -1.26 -12.37 7.94
C LYS A 167 -1.14 -11.48 6.72
N ASP A 168 -0.57 -12.03 5.64
CA ASP A 168 -0.21 -11.25 4.45
C ASP A 168 -1.43 -11.03 3.54
N HIS A 169 -2.23 -12.08 3.30
CA HIS A 169 -3.37 -12.08 2.37
C HIS A 169 -4.53 -12.94 2.93
N PRO A 170 -5.28 -12.47 3.95
CA PRO A 170 -6.25 -13.28 4.69
C PRO A 170 -7.33 -13.92 3.82
N LEU A 171 -7.80 -13.21 2.79
CA LEU A 171 -8.82 -13.73 1.88
C LEU A 171 -8.27 -14.79 0.92
N LEU A 172 -7.02 -14.67 0.49
CA LEU A 172 -6.34 -15.72 -0.27
C LEU A 172 -6.18 -16.98 0.58
N ALA A 173 -5.85 -16.84 1.86
CA ALA A 173 -5.80 -17.95 2.80
C ALA A 173 -7.18 -18.61 2.99
N SER A 174 -8.27 -17.82 2.98
CA SER A 174 -9.64 -18.34 3.02
C SER A 174 -9.95 -19.21 1.79
N ARG A 175 -9.65 -18.73 0.57
CA ARG A 175 -9.84 -19.50 -0.66
C ARG A 175 -9.01 -20.76 -0.71
N LEU A 176 -7.74 -20.69 -0.32
CA LEU A 176 -6.88 -21.88 -0.23
C LEU A 176 -7.46 -22.90 0.78
N ARG A 177 -8.02 -22.44 1.90
CA ARG A 177 -8.70 -23.31 2.86
C ARG A 177 -9.96 -23.95 2.28
N GLN A 178 -10.73 -23.22 1.46
CA GLN A 178 -11.86 -23.81 0.73
C GLN A 178 -11.37 -24.90 -0.24
N ALA A 179 -10.27 -24.68 -0.95
CA ALA A 179 -9.64 -25.67 -1.83
C ALA A 179 -9.24 -26.93 -1.04
N VAL A 180 -8.62 -26.78 0.14
CA VAL A 180 -8.23 -27.89 1.02
C VAL A 180 -9.45 -28.72 1.45
N LYS A 181 -10.59 -28.08 1.76
CA LYS A 181 -11.84 -28.80 2.06
C LYS A 181 -12.35 -29.64 0.88
N LYS A 182 -11.99 -29.29 -0.36
CA LYS A 182 -12.29 -30.05 -1.59
C LYS A 182 -11.24 -31.12 -1.93
N GLY A 183 -10.20 -31.28 -1.11
CA GLY A 183 -9.16 -32.32 -1.30
C GLY A 183 -7.79 -31.80 -1.75
N THR A 184 -7.61 -30.48 -1.88
CA THR A 184 -6.30 -29.88 -2.23
C THR A 184 -5.23 -30.26 -1.22
N ARG A 185 -4.04 -30.65 -1.70
CA ARG A 185 -2.87 -30.89 -0.84
C ARG A 185 -2.01 -29.63 -0.74
N VAL A 186 -1.74 -29.15 0.46
CA VAL A 186 -0.92 -27.96 0.71
C VAL A 186 0.36 -28.34 1.44
N ALA A 187 1.50 -27.89 0.94
CA ALA A 187 2.79 -27.95 1.61
C ALA A 187 3.29 -26.53 1.90
N VAL A 188 4.02 -26.35 3.00
CA VAL A 188 4.54 -25.05 3.43
C VAL A 188 6.02 -25.17 3.77
N ILE A 189 6.84 -24.24 3.29
CA ILE A 189 8.28 -24.14 3.56
C ILE A 189 8.57 -22.72 4.10
N GLY A 190 9.17 -22.62 5.29
CA GLY A 190 9.59 -21.34 5.88
C GLY A 190 8.46 -20.51 6.48
N ALA A 191 7.83 -21.02 7.55
CA ALA A 191 6.79 -20.32 8.31
C ALA A 191 7.37 -19.36 9.35
#